data_AF-A0A5N6QQR9-F1
#
_entry.id   AF-A0A5N6QQR9-F1
#
_cell.length_a   1.000
_cell.length_b   1.000
_cell.length_c   1.000
_cell.angle_alpha   90.00
_cell.angle_beta   90.00
_cell.angle_gamma   90.00
#
_symmetry.space_group_name_H-M   'P 1'
#
loop_
_entity.id
_entity.type
_entity.pdbx_description
1 polymer ?
#
loop_
_entity_poly.entity_id
_entity_poly.type
_entity_poly.pdbx_seq_one_letter_code
_entity_poly.pdbx_strand_id
1 'polypeptide(L)'
;MLTDFFSPLPPFTSALSFNFTNFTPGDKNISYDRAFAEKQVLQLTGSEIRTGDVGRATYFKSMHLWDKESRNLTDFTTSFSFVINSRNNANYGDGLAFFLAPTDSTIPEDSTGAGLGLATNNQSLNTTANHFVAVEFDIFFHPSTNAWDPPGVHVGIDINSLNSSAYVFWKRANTSITQGLPNEAQISYDSTSHNLSVLLTGFINDSTVEQSLSYIVDLRDCLPEWVTFGFSAASGGSAAMHTIHTWNFSSEDIVTNPTVVAGRPSPSPNPSPNPRKNNGLGLAVGLGVGGSFLFGGLALILFCFWKRNRSHTEDDLALDSCMDEEFQRGTGPKRFSFKELAHATNDFNDEEKLGQGGFGGAPEDQVVMVQWVWKLYGVGKVLEAADPRLGGDFDEQQMERLMIVGLWCAHPDRDLRPSIKQAIDVLNFETPIPVLPSNMPGPPHLAPKVSRHAMSLSISSGSIDYDGGQN
;
A
#
# COMPACT_ATOMS: atom_id res chain seq x y z
N MET A 1 44.73 25.74 -40.55
CA MET A 1 43.60 25.59 -39.60
C MET A 1 43.07 24.19 -39.76
N LEU A 2 43.54 23.25 -38.94
CA LEU A 2 42.88 21.95 -38.78
C LEU A 2 41.74 22.17 -37.77
N THR A 3 40.51 21.95 -38.20
CA THR A 3 39.35 21.88 -37.32
C THR A 3 39.22 20.45 -36.84
N ASP A 4 39.69 20.18 -35.62
CA ASP A 4 39.46 18.91 -34.94
C ASP A 4 37.95 18.77 -34.64
N PHE A 5 37.29 17.86 -35.35
CA PHE A 5 35.95 17.41 -35.01
C PHE A 5 36.07 16.45 -33.81
N PHE A 6 35.98 16.99 -32.60
CA PHE A 6 35.64 16.19 -31.43
C PHE A 6 34.17 15.74 -31.59
N SER A 7 33.96 14.49 -31.97
CA SER A 7 32.65 13.86 -31.77
C SER A 7 32.48 13.68 -30.25
N PRO A 8 31.46 14.28 -29.62
CA PRO A 8 31.18 13.97 -28.22
C PRO A 8 30.80 12.49 -28.15
N LEU A 9 31.60 11.69 -27.45
CA LEU A 9 31.16 10.38 -27.01
C LEU A 9 29.85 10.59 -26.23
N PRO A 10 28.78 9.81 -26.47
CA PRO A 10 27.60 9.89 -25.64
C PRO A 10 28.03 9.66 -24.18
N PRO A 11 27.50 10.42 -23.21
CA PRO A 11 27.79 10.19 -21.81
C PRO A 11 27.32 8.78 -21.46
N PHE A 12 28.26 7.86 -21.29
CA PHE A 12 27.97 6.55 -20.71
C PHE A 12 27.54 6.79 -19.26
N THR A 13 26.24 6.73 -19.00
CA THR A 13 25.70 6.75 -17.64
C THR A 13 25.88 5.36 -17.08
N SER A 14 26.58 5.22 -15.96
CA SER A 14 26.93 3.93 -15.37
C SER A 14 25.92 3.52 -14.30
N ALA A 15 25.44 2.30 -14.39
CA ALA A 15 24.71 1.54 -13.39
C ALA A 15 25.40 1.69 -12.04
N LEU A 16 24.61 1.93 -11.00
CA LEU A 16 25.08 1.93 -9.61
C LEU A 16 24.84 0.55 -9.01
N SER A 17 25.86 0.00 -8.35
CA SER A 17 25.73 -1.18 -7.51
C SER A 17 26.64 -1.07 -6.29
N PHE A 18 26.10 -1.32 -5.10
CA PHE A 18 26.86 -1.40 -3.86
C PHE A 18 26.18 -2.30 -2.83
N ASN A 19 26.95 -2.72 -1.83
CA ASN A 19 26.48 -3.51 -0.70
C ASN A 19 27.25 -3.13 0.57
N PHE A 20 26.59 -2.40 1.47
CA PHE A 20 27.08 -2.07 2.81
C PHE A 20 26.57 -3.10 3.82
N THR A 21 27.50 -3.85 4.41
CA THR A 21 27.21 -4.79 5.50
C THR A 21 27.54 -4.21 6.88
N ASN A 22 28.14 -3.02 6.91
CA ASN A 22 28.42 -2.21 8.10
C ASN A 22 28.65 -0.76 7.69
N PHE A 23 28.59 0.15 8.65
CA PHE A 23 28.81 1.59 8.47
C PHE A 23 29.93 2.08 9.37
N THR A 24 30.89 2.81 8.81
CA THR A 24 32.06 3.31 9.56
C THR A 24 32.14 4.84 9.52
N PRO A 25 32.53 5.50 10.63
CA PRO A 25 32.79 6.93 10.63
C PRO A 25 33.84 7.29 9.57
N GLY A 26 33.54 8.26 8.72
CA GLY A 26 34.45 8.73 7.68
C GLY A 26 34.42 7.94 6.36
N ASP A 27 33.49 6.98 6.19
CA ASP A 27 33.20 6.42 4.87
C ASP A 27 32.75 7.54 3.92
N LYS A 28 33.51 7.74 2.85
CA LYS A 28 33.27 8.79 1.84
C LYS A 28 32.17 8.41 0.85
N ASN A 29 31.69 7.18 0.89
CA ASN A 29 30.62 6.71 0.02
C ASN A 29 29.23 7.08 0.54
N ILE A 30 29.13 7.64 1.75
CA ILE A 30 27.89 8.09 2.36
C ILE A 30 28.06 9.55 2.80
N SER A 31 27.13 10.40 2.39
CA SER A 31 26.99 11.75 2.90
C SER A 31 26.03 11.74 4.08
N TYR A 32 26.38 12.44 5.15
CA TYR A 32 25.60 12.50 6.38
C TYR A 32 25.13 13.94 6.63
N ASP A 33 23.85 14.13 6.87
CA ASP A 33 23.24 15.38 7.35
C ASP A 33 22.55 15.07 8.67
N ARG A 34 23.22 15.40 9.79
CA ARG A 34 22.83 15.10 11.19
C ARG A 34 22.70 13.60 11.56
N ALA A 35 22.69 12.69 10.58
CA ALA A 35 22.94 11.27 10.79
C ALA A 35 24.43 11.00 11.04
N PHE A 36 24.78 9.81 11.52
CA PHE A 36 26.18 9.40 11.68
C PHE A 36 26.32 7.88 11.74
N ALA A 37 27.51 7.37 11.43
CA ALA A 37 27.85 5.98 11.69
C ALA A 37 28.41 5.81 13.12
N GLU A 38 27.93 4.82 13.87
CA GLU A 38 28.46 4.45 15.18
C GLU A 38 28.31 2.93 15.35
N LYS A 39 29.28 2.26 15.98
CA LYS A 39 29.20 0.81 16.31
C LYS A 39 28.80 -0.07 15.11
N GLN A 40 29.36 0.23 13.93
CA GLN A 40 29.12 -0.48 12.67
C GLN A 40 27.71 -0.34 12.08
N VAL A 41 26.88 0.57 12.61
CA VAL A 41 25.53 0.85 12.12
C VAL A 41 25.39 2.33 11.75
N LEU A 42 24.41 2.64 10.91
CA LEU A 42 24.03 3.99 10.54
C LEU A 42 22.89 4.47 11.45
N GLN A 43 23.12 5.53 12.24
CA GLN A 43 22.15 6.17 13.12
C GLN A 43 21.53 7.38 12.41
N LEU A 44 20.20 7.40 12.27
CA LEU A 44 19.50 8.51 11.61
C LEU A 44 19.01 9.57 12.61
N THR A 45 18.53 9.18 13.80
CA THR A 45 18.01 10.09 14.85
C THR A 45 18.75 9.97 16.20
N GLY A 46 20.07 9.76 16.15
CA GLY A 46 20.92 9.66 17.34
C GLY A 46 20.93 8.30 18.04
N SER A 47 21.91 8.09 18.92
CA SER A 47 22.12 6.83 19.67
C SER A 47 21.30 6.73 20.96
N GLU A 48 20.53 7.77 21.28
CA GLU A 48 19.65 7.87 22.44
C GLU A 48 18.30 8.41 21.97
N ILE A 49 17.23 8.06 22.69
CA ILE A 49 15.89 8.57 22.37
C ILE A 49 15.82 10.05 22.77
N ARG A 50 15.70 10.93 21.78
CA ARG A 50 15.55 12.38 21.94
C ARG A 50 14.44 12.90 21.02
N THR A 51 13.73 13.92 21.51
CA THR A 51 12.67 14.60 20.78
C THR A 51 13.27 15.64 19.83
N GLY A 52 12.71 15.78 18.62
CA GLY A 52 13.15 16.78 17.64
C GLY A 52 14.42 16.40 16.86
N ASP A 53 14.97 15.20 17.07
CA ASP A 53 16.09 14.71 16.27
C ASP A 53 15.62 14.43 14.83
N VAL A 54 16.45 14.79 13.86
CA VAL A 54 16.23 14.52 12.44
C VAL A 54 17.57 14.34 11.76
N GLY A 55 17.66 13.36 10.86
CA GLY A 55 18.87 13.12 10.10
C GLY A 55 18.63 12.38 8.79
N ARG A 56 19.56 12.59 7.85
CA ARG A 56 19.61 11.93 6.55
C ARG A 56 20.98 11.35 6.27
N ALA A 57 21.00 10.22 5.60
CA ALA A 57 22.21 9.61 5.06
C ALA A 57 21.96 9.21 3.60
N THR A 58 22.76 9.75 2.69
CA THR A 58 22.60 9.55 1.25
C THR A 58 23.83 8.92 0.63
N TYR A 59 23.63 8.11 -0.41
CA TYR A 59 24.75 7.62 -1.19
C TYR A 59 25.45 8.79 -1.90
N PHE A 60 26.78 8.77 -1.98
CA PHE A 60 27.54 9.91 -2.45
C PHE A 60 27.38 10.22 -3.95
N LYS A 61 27.02 9.21 -4.76
CA LYS A 61 26.76 9.39 -6.20
C LYS A 61 25.27 9.54 -6.45
N SER A 62 24.93 10.52 -7.28
CA SER A 62 23.58 10.63 -7.84
C SER A 62 23.29 9.49 -8.82
N MET A 63 22.04 9.06 -8.88
CA MET A 63 21.55 8.10 -9.85
C MET A 63 20.95 8.83 -11.05
N HIS A 64 21.27 8.38 -12.26
CA HIS A 64 20.57 8.79 -13.48
C HIS A 64 19.26 7.99 -13.56
N LEU A 65 18.16 8.59 -13.12
CA LEU A 65 16.86 7.93 -12.98
C LEU A 65 16.16 7.79 -14.33
N TRP A 66 16.23 8.82 -15.17
CA TRP A 66 15.69 8.80 -16.52
C TRP A 66 16.43 9.77 -17.42
N ASP A 67 16.42 9.49 -18.73
CA ASP A 67 17.07 10.31 -19.75
C ASP A 67 16.04 11.19 -20.48
N LYS A 68 16.32 12.48 -20.61
CA LYS A 68 15.36 13.42 -21.20
C LYS A 68 15.16 13.33 -22.70
N GLU A 69 16.15 12.85 -23.44
CA GLU A 69 16.04 12.72 -24.89
C GLU A 69 15.21 11.49 -25.28
N SER A 70 15.56 10.33 -24.72
CA SER A 70 14.90 9.05 -24.97
C SER A 70 13.63 8.85 -24.15
N ARG A 71 13.50 9.56 -23.02
CA ARG A 71 12.49 9.34 -21.97
C ARG A 71 12.60 7.96 -21.30
N ASN A 72 13.69 7.22 -21.52
CA ASN A 72 13.89 5.92 -20.88
C ASN A 72 14.16 6.11 -19.37
N LEU A 73 13.51 5.27 -18.56
CA LEU A 73 13.70 5.15 -17.11
C LEU A 73 14.66 3.99 -16.82
N THR A 74 15.34 4.04 -15.67
CA THR A 74 16.12 2.90 -15.16
C THR A 74 15.32 2.09 -14.15
N ASP A 75 15.53 0.77 -14.16
CA ASP A 75 15.11 -0.11 -13.08
C ASP A 75 16.04 0.05 -11.88
N PHE A 76 15.50 -0.11 -10.67
CA PHE A 76 16.34 -0.23 -9.49
C PHE A 76 15.77 -1.19 -8.46
N THR A 77 16.65 -1.69 -7.61
CA THR A 77 16.31 -2.47 -6.43
C THR A 77 17.23 -2.07 -5.28
N THR A 78 16.67 -1.90 -4.10
CA THR A 78 17.42 -1.70 -2.85
C THR A 78 16.90 -2.64 -1.80
N SER A 79 17.78 -3.20 -0.98
CA SER A 79 17.39 -3.94 0.22
C SER A 79 18.20 -3.47 1.41
N PHE A 80 17.57 -3.39 2.57
CA PHE A 80 18.21 -2.94 3.79
C PHE A 80 17.60 -3.62 5.01
N SER A 81 18.41 -3.77 6.05
CA SER A 81 17.92 -4.16 7.37
C SER A 81 18.00 -2.98 8.32
N PHE A 82 17.00 -2.85 9.18
CA PHE A 82 16.85 -1.70 10.06
C PHE A 82 16.19 -2.09 11.39
N VAL A 83 16.40 -1.25 12.39
CA VAL A 83 15.79 -1.35 13.72
C VAL A 83 15.19 0.01 14.06
N ILE A 84 13.93 0.00 14.48
CA ILE A 84 13.30 1.11 15.19
C ILE A 84 13.16 0.67 16.65
N ASN A 85 13.63 1.48 17.60
CA ASN A 85 13.66 1.08 19.01
C ASN A 85 13.17 2.20 19.94
N SER A 86 12.04 1.97 20.62
CA SER A 86 11.48 2.87 21.64
C SER A 86 11.88 2.52 23.08
N ARG A 87 12.73 1.51 23.28
CA ARG A 87 13.22 1.00 24.57
C ARG A 87 12.07 0.65 25.53
N ASN A 88 11.13 -0.15 25.05
CA ASN A 88 9.91 -0.57 25.75
C ASN A 88 8.92 0.56 26.08
N ASN A 89 9.11 1.76 25.54
CA ASN A 89 8.12 2.83 25.67
C ASN A 89 6.94 2.56 24.73
N ALA A 90 5.71 2.68 25.21
CA ALA A 90 4.50 2.54 24.40
C ALA A 90 4.15 3.81 23.62
N ASN A 91 4.72 4.96 24.01
CA ASN A 91 4.58 6.24 23.32
C ASN A 91 5.87 6.50 22.52
N TYR A 92 5.82 6.34 21.20
CA TYR A 92 6.94 6.50 20.30
C TYR A 92 6.52 7.22 19.02
N GLY A 93 7.51 7.71 18.28
CA GLY A 93 7.36 8.38 16.99
C GLY A 93 8.74 8.70 16.38
N ASP A 94 8.83 9.19 15.16
CA ASP A 94 7.73 9.33 14.19
C ASP A 94 7.90 8.36 13.02
N GLY A 95 9.14 8.16 12.55
CA GLY A 95 9.43 7.13 11.57
C GLY A 95 10.74 7.34 10.82
N LEU A 96 10.94 6.50 9.81
CA LEU A 96 12.01 6.63 8.83
C LEU A 96 11.48 6.41 7.43
N ALA A 97 12.21 6.85 6.42
CA ALA A 97 11.89 6.64 5.03
C ALA A 97 13.14 6.37 4.19
N PHE A 98 13.03 5.46 3.22
CA PHE A 98 13.94 5.44 2.07
C PHE A 98 13.39 6.39 1.01
N PHE A 99 14.21 7.29 0.48
CA PHE A 99 13.73 8.35 -0.42
C PHE A 99 14.60 8.52 -1.67
N LEU A 100 13.97 9.04 -2.72
CA LEU A 100 14.57 9.64 -3.91
C LEU A 100 14.16 11.11 -3.96
N ALA A 101 15.10 12.01 -4.22
CA ALA A 101 14.86 13.46 -4.30
C ALA A 101 15.83 14.16 -5.27
N PRO A 102 15.59 15.43 -5.65
CA PRO A 102 16.57 16.24 -6.38
C PRO A 102 17.96 16.23 -5.74
N THR A 103 19.02 16.31 -6.53
CA THR A 103 20.41 16.18 -6.07
C THR A 103 20.86 17.25 -5.08
N ASP A 104 20.19 18.39 -5.08
CA ASP A 104 20.40 19.52 -4.17
C ASP A 104 19.47 19.48 -2.94
N SER A 105 18.64 18.44 -2.79
CA SER A 105 17.74 18.28 -1.65
C SER A 105 18.52 18.27 -0.33
N THR A 106 18.18 19.21 0.56
CA THR A 106 18.62 19.27 1.96
C THR A 106 17.46 18.91 2.89
N ILE A 107 17.72 18.63 4.18
CA ILE A 107 16.61 18.50 5.14
C ILE A 107 15.88 19.85 5.20
N PRO A 108 14.55 19.91 4.97
CA PRO A 108 13.81 21.16 5.03
C PRO A 108 13.84 21.78 6.43
N GLU A 109 13.68 23.09 6.50
CA GLU A 109 13.60 23.81 7.78
C GLU A 109 12.44 23.30 8.63
N ASP A 110 12.67 23.15 9.93
CA ASP A 110 11.70 22.61 10.91
C ASP A 110 11.14 21.21 10.60
N SER A 111 11.74 20.45 9.67
CA SER A 111 11.31 19.09 9.33
C SER A 111 11.64 18.11 10.45
N THR A 112 10.71 17.94 11.39
CA THR A 112 10.84 17.11 12.59
C THR A 112 9.55 16.30 12.79
N GLY A 113 9.61 15.22 13.56
CA GLY A 113 8.47 14.32 13.75
C GLY A 113 7.89 13.84 12.41
N ALA A 114 6.57 13.97 12.25
CA ALA A 114 5.85 13.59 11.03
C ALA A 114 6.39 14.20 9.73
N GLY A 115 7.22 15.25 9.75
CA GLY A 115 7.90 15.76 8.55
C GLY A 115 8.97 14.80 7.97
N LEU A 116 9.39 13.80 8.75
CA LEU A 116 10.36 12.73 8.42
C LEU A 116 11.72 13.21 7.86
N GLY A 117 12.05 14.50 7.95
CA GLY A 117 13.21 15.09 7.28
C GLY A 117 13.04 15.28 5.76
N LEU A 118 11.82 15.11 5.24
CA LEU A 118 11.48 15.17 3.81
C LEU A 118 10.64 16.39 3.43
N ALA A 119 9.79 16.87 4.34
CA ALA A 119 8.94 18.05 4.12
C ALA A 119 8.96 18.99 5.32
N THR A 120 8.72 20.28 5.11
CA THR A 120 8.49 21.20 6.23
C THR A 120 7.18 20.84 6.93
N ASN A 121 7.12 20.98 8.25
CA ASN A 121 5.95 20.55 9.03
C ASN A 121 4.63 21.24 8.63
N ASN A 122 4.71 22.44 8.03
CA ASN A 122 3.54 23.19 7.55
C ASN A 122 3.21 22.93 6.07
N GLN A 123 4.02 22.17 5.32
CA GLN A 123 3.82 21.84 3.91
C GLN A 123 3.92 20.32 3.66
N SER A 124 3.76 19.49 4.70
CA SER A 124 3.88 18.03 4.63
C SER A 124 3.04 17.39 3.52
N LEU A 125 1.89 18.00 3.20
CA LEU A 125 0.93 17.51 2.20
C LEU A 125 0.94 18.29 0.88
N ASN A 126 1.83 19.28 0.73
CA ASN A 126 1.83 20.14 -0.45
C ASN A 126 2.64 19.49 -1.60
N THR A 127 1.91 18.83 -2.51
CA THR A 127 2.46 18.14 -3.68
C THR A 127 3.23 19.02 -4.68
N THR A 128 3.07 20.34 -4.61
CA THR A 128 3.82 21.28 -5.46
C THR A 128 5.09 21.80 -4.79
N ALA A 129 5.11 21.87 -3.46
CA ALA A 129 6.27 22.34 -2.69
C ALA A 129 7.31 21.23 -2.47
N ASN A 130 6.84 19.99 -2.42
CA ASN A 130 7.67 18.82 -2.16
C ASN A 130 8.04 18.13 -3.47
N HIS A 131 9.28 17.65 -3.54
CA HIS A 131 9.82 16.93 -4.69
C HIS A 131 10.57 15.70 -4.19
N PHE A 132 9.83 14.65 -3.85
CA PHE A 132 10.39 13.38 -3.41
C PHE A 132 9.46 12.22 -3.73
N VAL A 133 10.04 11.04 -3.88
CA VAL A 133 9.32 9.78 -3.79
C VAL A 133 9.95 9.01 -2.64
N ALA A 134 9.14 8.51 -1.71
CA ALA A 134 9.63 7.82 -0.54
C ALA A 134 8.82 6.56 -0.21
N VAL A 135 9.48 5.63 0.48
CA VAL A 135 8.83 4.54 1.18
C VAL A 135 9.01 4.80 2.66
N GLU A 136 7.93 5.20 3.33
CA GLU A 136 7.92 5.52 4.75
C GLU A 136 7.59 4.30 5.61
N PHE A 137 8.19 4.25 6.79
CA PHE A 137 7.89 3.32 7.87
C PHE A 137 7.42 4.19 9.05
N ASP A 138 6.16 4.62 8.97
CA ASP A 138 5.56 5.55 9.91
C ASP A 138 5.05 4.79 11.14
N ILE A 139 5.55 5.22 12.31
CA ILE A 139 5.27 4.63 13.61
C ILE A 139 4.42 5.52 14.51
N PHE A 140 3.88 6.64 14.01
CA PHE A 140 3.15 7.63 14.79
C PHE A 140 1.89 8.17 14.09
N PHE A 141 0.74 7.67 14.56
CA PHE A 141 -0.55 8.27 14.24
C PHE A 141 -1.05 9.18 15.37
N HIS A 142 -1.53 10.37 15.03
CA HIS A 142 -2.30 11.19 15.96
C HIS A 142 -3.44 11.94 15.24
N PRO A 143 -4.70 11.77 15.68
CA PRO A 143 -5.88 12.18 14.91
C PRO A 143 -6.03 13.69 14.68
N SER A 144 -5.25 14.54 15.36
CA SER A 144 -5.31 15.99 15.17
C SER A 144 -4.05 16.61 14.54
N THR A 145 -2.89 15.96 14.66
CA THR A 145 -1.61 16.52 14.21
C THR A 145 -1.03 15.75 13.04
N ASN A 146 -1.48 14.50 12.86
CA ASN A 146 -1.12 13.61 11.77
C ASN A 146 -2.38 12.87 11.30
N ALA A 147 -3.38 13.64 10.85
CA ALA A 147 -4.71 13.13 10.53
C ALA A 147 -4.82 12.56 9.11
N TRP A 148 -3.79 12.74 8.29
CA TRP A 148 -3.71 12.15 6.95
C TRP A 148 -3.35 10.67 7.01
N ASP A 149 -2.67 10.25 8.06
CA ASP A 149 -2.29 8.86 8.27
C ASP A 149 -3.47 7.93 8.56
N PRO A 150 -3.36 6.65 8.15
CA PRO A 150 -4.23 5.62 8.66
C PRO A 150 -4.04 5.45 10.18
N PRO A 151 -5.06 4.95 10.92
CA PRO A 151 -5.04 4.89 12.38
C PRO A 151 -4.17 3.74 12.92
N GLY A 152 -2.87 3.80 12.66
CA GLY A 152 -1.90 2.81 13.14
C GLY A 152 -0.55 2.90 12.42
N VAL A 153 0.40 2.12 12.93
CA VAL A 153 1.73 1.97 12.33
C VAL A 153 1.60 1.34 10.94
N HIS A 154 2.23 1.95 9.94
CA HIS A 154 2.09 1.53 8.56
C HIS A 154 3.41 1.69 7.79
N VAL A 155 3.45 1.03 6.63
CA VAL A 155 4.45 1.29 5.60
C VAL A 155 3.73 1.89 4.41
N GLY A 156 4.28 2.96 3.86
CA GLY A 156 3.64 3.83 2.89
C GLY A 156 4.50 4.08 1.65
N ILE A 157 3.88 4.36 0.50
CA ILE A 157 4.54 4.96 -0.67
C ILE A 157 4.05 6.41 -0.81
N ASP A 158 5.00 7.34 -0.70
CA ASP A 158 4.76 8.78 -0.73
C ASP A 158 5.21 9.38 -2.05
N ILE A 159 4.31 10.14 -2.67
CA ILE A 159 4.59 10.84 -3.93
C ILE A 159 4.38 12.35 -3.70
N ASN A 160 5.48 13.09 -3.53
CA ASN A 160 5.50 14.53 -3.24
C ASN A 160 4.64 14.94 -2.02
N SER A 161 4.25 14.02 -1.16
CA SER A 161 3.37 14.28 -0.02
C SER A 161 3.54 13.14 0.97
N LEU A 162 3.58 13.46 2.26
CA LEU A 162 3.58 12.48 3.36
C LEU A 162 2.20 11.83 3.58
N ASN A 163 1.27 12.03 2.64
CA ASN A 163 0.02 11.29 2.62
C ASN A 163 0.20 10.17 1.59
N SER A 164 0.47 8.98 2.11
CA SER A 164 0.72 7.77 1.36
C SER A 164 -0.30 7.54 0.23
N SER A 165 0.20 7.35 -0.99
CA SER A 165 -0.60 6.96 -2.16
C SER A 165 -1.01 5.49 -2.11
N ALA A 166 -0.21 4.66 -1.45
CA ALA A 166 -0.52 3.27 -1.10
C ALA A 166 0.12 2.97 0.26
N TYR A 167 -0.55 2.16 1.08
CA TYR A 167 -0.01 1.77 2.38
C TYR A 167 -0.47 0.36 2.79
N VAL A 168 0.24 -0.23 3.74
CA VAL A 168 -0.19 -1.41 4.48
C VAL A 168 0.06 -1.23 5.97
N PHE A 169 -0.84 -1.74 6.81
CA PHE A 169 -0.58 -1.81 8.25
C PHE A 169 0.58 -2.76 8.54
N TRP A 170 1.54 -2.30 9.33
CA TRP A 170 2.73 -3.09 9.63
C TRP A 170 2.43 -4.09 10.77
N LYS A 171 2.40 -5.38 10.43
CA LYS A 171 1.93 -6.45 11.33
C LYS A 171 2.83 -6.59 12.54
N ARG A 172 2.23 -6.40 13.74
CA ARG A 172 2.90 -6.41 15.05
C ARG A 172 4.08 -5.43 15.16
N ALA A 173 4.04 -4.33 14.42
CA ALA A 173 5.10 -3.33 14.50
C ALA A 173 5.34 -2.83 15.93
N ASN A 174 4.30 -2.68 16.76
CA ASN A 174 4.44 -2.24 18.15
C ASN A 174 5.44 -3.10 18.95
N THR A 175 5.40 -4.43 18.81
CA THR A 175 6.34 -5.32 19.50
C THR A 175 7.75 -5.18 18.91
N SER A 176 7.85 -5.08 17.58
CA SER A 176 9.14 -4.85 16.89
C SER A 176 9.79 -3.55 17.37
N ILE A 177 9.03 -2.45 17.42
CA ILE A 177 9.48 -1.12 17.81
C ILE A 177 9.84 -1.06 19.30
N THR A 178 9.00 -1.61 20.17
CA THR A 178 9.24 -1.57 21.61
C THR A 178 10.48 -2.37 22.02
N GLN A 179 10.70 -3.51 21.38
CA GLN A 179 11.82 -4.40 21.69
C GLN A 179 13.07 -4.15 20.83
N GLY A 180 12.97 -3.34 19.78
CA GLY A 180 14.05 -3.10 18.83
C GLY A 180 14.42 -4.34 18.02
N LEU A 181 13.42 -5.06 17.50
CA LEU A 181 13.65 -6.24 16.66
C LEU A 181 14.17 -5.83 15.27
N PRO A 182 15.04 -6.64 14.65
CA PRO A 182 15.50 -6.40 13.29
C PRO A 182 14.38 -6.60 12.28
N ASN A 183 14.31 -5.72 11.30
CA ASN A 183 13.37 -5.77 10.18
C ASN A 183 14.15 -5.68 8.88
N GLU A 184 13.60 -6.24 7.81
CA GLU A 184 14.15 -6.18 6.46
C GLU A 184 13.11 -5.59 5.52
N ALA A 185 13.59 -4.80 4.56
CA ALA A 185 12.80 -4.30 3.46
C ALA A 185 13.57 -4.39 2.14
N GLN A 186 12.84 -4.64 1.07
CA GLN A 186 13.29 -4.55 -0.30
C GLN A 186 12.33 -3.65 -1.07
N ILE A 187 12.88 -2.69 -1.80
CA ILE A 187 12.12 -1.78 -2.66
C ILE A 187 12.64 -1.98 -4.07
N SER A 188 11.75 -2.21 -5.01
CA SER A 188 12.07 -2.35 -6.43
C SER A 188 11.19 -1.46 -7.29
N TYR A 189 11.76 -0.93 -8.36
CA TYR A 189 11.04 -0.19 -9.39
C TYR A 189 11.26 -0.85 -10.74
N ASP A 190 10.15 -1.26 -11.36
CA ASP A 190 10.11 -1.76 -12.73
C ASP A 190 9.67 -0.61 -13.66
N SER A 191 10.61 -0.13 -14.47
CA SER A 191 10.41 0.98 -15.41
C SER A 191 9.46 0.64 -16.55
N THR A 192 9.26 -0.64 -16.90
CA THR A 192 8.35 -1.08 -17.97
C THR A 192 6.91 -0.99 -17.51
N SER A 193 6.63 -1.42 -16.28
CA SER A 193 5.29 -1.37 -15.69
C SER A 193 5.02 -0.11 -14.86
N HIS A 194 6.04 0.74 -14.67
CA HIS A 194 6.03 1.89 -13.75
C HIS A 194 5.64 1.48 -12.32
N ASN A 195 6.01 0.27 -11.90
CA ASN A 195 5.57 -0.29 -10.64
C ASN A 195 6.64 -0.13 -9.57
N LEU A 196 6.35 0.68 -8.55
CA LEU A 196 7.15 0.74 -7.32
C LEU A 196 6.59 -0.26 -6.32
N SER A 197 7.36 -1.31 -6.04
CA SER A 197 6.98 -2.40 -5.15
C SER A 197 7.85 -2.43 -3.89
N VAL A 198 7.23 -2.71 -2.76
CA VAL A 198 7.89 -2.85 -1.46
C VAL A 198 7.57 -4.23 -0.92
N LEU A 199 8.61 -4.92 -0.47
CA LEU A 199 8.56 -6.15 0.30
C LEU A 199 9.14 -5.86 1.69
N LEU A 200 8.47 -6.27 2.75
CA LEU A 200 8.93 -6.00 4.11
C LEU A 200 8.58 -7.13 5.08
N THR A 201 9.36 -7.23 6.16
CA THR A 201 9.09 -8.16 7.24
C THR A 201 8.09 -7.59 8.25
N GLY A 202 7.06 -8.36 8.58
CA GLY A 202 6.21 -8.20 9.77
C GLY A 202 6.33 -9.41 10.70
N PHE A 203 5.56 -9.43 11.79
CA PHE A 203 5.58 -10.54 12.75
C PHE A 203 4.18 -11.10 13.06
N ILE A 204 4.04 -12.43 13.10
CA ILE A 204 2.84 -13.13 13.57
C ILE A 204 3.29 -14.28 14.47
N ASN A 205 2.77 -14.34 15.71
CA ASN A 205 3.09 -15.40 16.68
C ASN A 205 4.60 -15.65 16.80
N ASP A 206 5.38 -14.56 16.91
CA ASP A 206 6.84 -14.56 17.03
C ASP A 206 7.59 -15.17 15.81
N SER A 207 6.86 -15.40 14.71
CA SER A 207 7.42 -15.79 13.42
C SER A 207 7.44 -14.59 12.48
N THR A 208 8.54 -14.42 11.75
CA THR A 208 8.64 -13.41 10.68
C THR A 208 7.70 -13.79 9.54
N VAL A 209 6.93 -12.82 9.07
CA VAL A 209 6.05 -12.94 7.90
C VAL A 209 6.39 -11.85 6.90
N GLU A 210 6.11 -12.12 5.64
CA GLU A 210 6.29 -11.14 4.58
C GLU A 210 5.02 -10.33 4.35
N GLN A 211 5.18 -9.05 4.05
CA GLN A 211 4.14 -8.16 3.57
C GLN A 211 4.64 -7.44 2.34
N SER A 212 3.72 -7.13 1.44
CA SER A 212 4.02 -6.34 0.26
C SER A 212 3.01 -5.23 0.06
N LEU A 213 3.44 -4.18 -0.61
CA LEU A 213 2.60 -3.13 -1.14
C LEU A 213 3.22 -2.62 -2.46
N SER A 214 2.40 -2.06 -3.34
CA SER A 214 2.88 -1.56 -4.62
C SER A 214 2.07 -0.35 -5.08
N TYR A 215 2.68 0.50 -5.89
CA TYR A 215 2.01 1.65 -6.48
C TYR A 215 2.53 1.91 -7.90
N ILE A 216 1.61 2.17 -8.82
CA ILE A 216 1.95 2.50 -10.21
C ILE A 216 2.21 3.99 -10.29
N VAL A 217 3.45 4.37 -10.58
CA VAL A 217 3.90 5.75 -10.67
C VAL A 217 4.98 5.91 -11.73
N ASP A 218 4.76 6.82 -12.67
CA ASP A 218 5.80 7.25 -13.59
C ASP A 218 6.73 8.25 -12.88
N LEU A 219 7.92 7.78 -12.47
CA LEU A 219 8.86 8.62 -11.72
C LEU A 219 9.33 9.87 -12.49
N ARG A 220 9.16 9.92 -13.82
CA ARG A 220 9.49 11.10 -14.64
C ARG A 220 8.56 12.29 -14.39
N ASP A 221 7.37 12.04 -13.86
CA ASP A 221 6.39 13.07 -13.54
C ASP A 221 6.64 13.69 -12.16
N CYS A 222 7.48 13.05 -11.33
CA CYS A 222 7.71 13.44 -9.95
C CYS A 222 9.14 13.90 -9.67
N LEU A 223 10.12 13.35 -10.39
CA LEU A 223 11.55 13.51 -10.09
C LEU A 223 12.36 13.99 -11.31
N PRO A 224 13.45 14.75 -11.10
CA PRO A 224 14.37 15.14 -12.16
C PRO A 224 15.18 13.94 -12.71
N GLU A 225 15.88 14.14 -13.84
CA GLU A 225 16.72 13.11 -14.49
C GLU A 225 17.77 12.51 -13.54
N TRP A 226 18.31 13.34 -12.65
CA TRP A 226 19.33 12.95 -11.67
C TRP A 226 18.79 13.12 -10.26
N VAL A 227 18.91 12.06 -9.46
CA VAL A 227 18.40 12.05 -8.08
C VAL A 227 19.49 11.70 -7.08
N THR A 228 19.33 12.24 -5.87
CA THR A 228 19.97 11.70 -4.66
C THR A 228 19.01 10.73 -3.99
N PHE A 229 19.56 9.77 -3.24
CA PHE A 229 18.76 8.76 -2.57
C PHE A 229 19.47 8.25 -1.30
N GLY A 230 18.66 7.74 -0.38
CA GLY A 230 19.14 7.24 0.90
C GLY A 230 18.02 7.18 1.92
N PHE A 231 18.38 7.39 3.18
CA PHE A 231 17.46 7.29 4.30
C PHE A 231 17.27 8.64 4.98
N SER A 232 16.05 8.90 5.42
CA SER A 232 15.67 10.03 6.27
C SER A 232 14.90 9.52 7.47
N ALA A 233 15.05 10.14 8.62
CA ALA A 233 14.23 9.83 9.78
C ALA A 233 14.12 11.05 10.69
N ALA A 234 13.03 11.12 11.44
CA ALA A 234 12.81 12.17 12.42
C ALA A 234 12.03 11.68 13.64
N SER A 235 12.20 12.43 14.73
CA SER A 235 11.49 12.28 16.00
C SER A 235 10.79 13.59 16.33
N GLY A 236 9.57 13.50 16.83
CA GLY A 236 8.74 14.62 17.26
C GLY A 236 8.67 14.69 18.78
N GLY A 237 7.47 14.96 19.30
CA GLY A 237 7.20 14.92 20.75
C GLY A 237 7.22 13.51 21.34
N SER A 238 6.92 12.51 20.52
CA SER A 238 7.21 11.10 20.78
C SER A 238 8.45 10.71 19.97
N ALA A 239 9.28 9.80 20.48
CA ALA A 239 10.58 9.53 19.88
C ALA A 239 10.97 8.05 19.94
N ALA A 240 11.70 7.61 18.93
CA ALA A 240 12.38 6.33 18.83
C ALA A 240 13.76 6.51 18.18
N MET A 241 14.61 5.50 18.33
CA MET A 241 15.88 5.43 17.60
C MET A 241 15.65 4.76 16.25
N HIS A 242 16.21 5.33 15.19
CA HIS A 242 16.13 4.79 13.83
C HIS A 242 17.54 4.40 13.34
N THR A 243 17.77 3.10 13.17
CA THR A 243 19.10 2.54 12.86
C THR A 243 19.03 1.67 11.61
N ILE A 244 19.95 1.90 10.66
CA ILE A 244 20.18 1.05 9.49
C ILE A 244 21.40 0.15 9.74
N HIS A 245 21.24 -1.15 9.51
CA HIS A 245 22.27 -2.17 9.75
C HIS A 245 22.96 -2.61 8.46
N THR A 246 22.20 -2.81 7.38
CA THR A 246 22.73 -3.13 6.06
C THR A 246 22.03 -2.31 4.99
N TRP A 247 22.70 -2.06 3.89
CA TRP A 247 22.11 -1.39 2.73
C TRP A 247 22.77 -1.82 1.44
N ASN A 248 22.00 -2.42 0.55
CA ASN A 248 22.42 -2.71 -0.81
C ASN A 248 21.53 -1.99 -1.82
N PHE A 249 22.09 -1.74 -2.99
CA PHE A 249 21.42 -1.06 -4.08
C PHE A 249 21.97 -1.57 -5.41
N SER A 250 21.10 -1.70 -6.40
CA SER A 250 21.43 -1.95 -7.79
C SER A 250 20.49 -1.17 -8.70
N SER A 251 21.03 -0.57 -9.75
CA SER A 251 20.27 0.06 -10.85
C SER A 251 20.86 -0.39 -12.19
N GLU A 252 20.10 -0.25 -13.27
CA GLU A 252 20.56 -0.57 -14.61
C GLU A 252 21.09 0.65 -15.38
N ASP A 253 21.83 0.40 -16.46
CA ASP A 253 22.21 1.46 -17.40
C ASP A 253 20.97 1.89 -18.20
N ILE A 254 20.76 3.20 -18.35
CA ILE A 254 19.74 3.68 -19.29
C ILE A 254 20.26 3.41 -20.70
N VAL A 255 19.62 2.46 -21.39
CA VAL A 255 19.93 2.15 -22.79
C VAL A 255 19.48 3.32 -23.65
N THR A 256 20.39 4.21 -23.98
CA THR A 256 20.18 5.20 -25.03
C THR A 256 20.46 4.51 -26.36
N ASN A 257 19.41 4.17 -27.12
CA ASN A 257 19.61 3.82 -28.52
C ASN A 257 20.00 5.12 -29.24
N PRO A 258 21.23 5.26 -29.76
CA PRO A 258 21.57 6.43 -30.53
C PRO A 258 20.66 6.43 -31.76
N THR A 259 19.76 7.41 -31.84
CA THR A 259 19.04 7.69 -33.07
C THR A 259 20.11 8.10 -34.09
N VAL A 260 20.59 7.15 -34.89
CA VAL A 260 21.45 7.43 -36.03
C VAL A 260 20.60 8.25 -36.98
N VAL A 261 20.70 9.58 -36.87
CA VAL A 261 20.24 10.49 -37.90
C VAL A 261 21.10 10.18 -39.11
N ALA A 262 20.57 9.34 -40.00
CA ALA A 262 21.17 9.03 -41.28
C ALA A 262 21.53 10.35 -41.97
N GLY A 263 22.82 10.53 -42.23
CA GLY A 263 23.37 11.77 -42.74
C GLY A 263 22.60 12.28 -43.96
N ARG A 264 22.09 13.50 -43.85
CA ARG A 264 21.68 14.28 -45.02
C ARG A 264 22.94 14.54 -45.86
N PRO A 265 22.95 14.26 -47.18
CA PRO A 265 24.11 14.60 -48.01
C PRO A 265 24.23 16.12 -48.12
N SER A 266 25.40 16.67 -47.78
CA SER A 266 25.78 18.05 -48.10
C SER A 266 25.92 18.22 -49.62
N PRO A 267 25.42 19.32 -50.22
CA PRO A 267 25.62 19.59 -51.63
C PRO A 267 27.03 20.16 -51.89
N SER A 268 27.70 19.62 -52.90
CA SER A 268 28.97 20.15 -53.44
C SER A 268 28.75 21.48 -54.18
N PRO A 269 29.77 22.36 -54.23
CA PRO A 269 29.67 23.71 -54.78
C PRO A 269 29.93 23.72 -56.29
N ASN A 270 29.21 24.55 -57.06
CA ASN A 270 29.67 25.08 -58.35
C ASN A 270 28.76 26.23 -58.87
N PRO A 271 29.20 27.02 -59.87
CA PRO A 271 29.47 28.46 -59.70
C PRO A 271 28.39 29.41 -60.26
N SER A 272 28.68 30.70 -60.06
CA SER A 272 28.02 32.00 -60.32
C SER A 272 27.37 32.23 -61.72
N PRO A 273 26.74 33.40 -62.01
CA PRO A 273 25.28 33.55 -62.13
C PRO A 273 24.76 34.08 -63.50
N ASN A 274 23.42 34.16 -63.62
CA ASN A 274 22.56 34.99 -64.52
C ASN A 274 21.78 34.26 -65.64
N PRO A 275 20.69 34.83 -66.20
CA PRO A 275 19.62 35.66 -65.60
C PRO A 275 18.18 35.25 -66.03
N ARG A 276 17.19 35.77 -65.29
CA ARG A 276 15.77 36.07 -65.69
C ARG A 276 14.90 34.94 -66.26
N LYS A 277 13.81 34.61 -65.54
CA LYS A 277 12.44 34.88 -66.02
C LYS A 277 11.41 34.90 -64.89
N ASN A 278 10.55 35.90 -65.00
CA ASN A 278 9.39 36.30 -64.21
C ASN A 278 8.38 35.12 -64.16
N ASN A 279 7.49 34.97 -63.15
CA ASN A 279 6.17 35.60 -62.97
C ASN A 279 5.72 35.26 -61.52
N GLY A 280 5.16 36.14 -60.70
CA GLY A 280 3.74 36.45 -60.73
C GLY A 280 3.16 36.40 -59.30
N LEU A 281 2.62 37.55 -58.91
CA LEU A 281 2.02 37.97 -57.63
C LEU A 281 0.89 37.06 -57.10
N GLY A 282 0.69 37.03 -55.78
CA GLY A 282 -0.56 36.52 -55.20
C GLY A 282 -0.60 36.44 -53.67
N LEU A 283 -0.60 37.58 -52.99
CA LEU A 283 -0.97 37.70 -51.57
C LEU A 283 -2.47 37.99 -51.51
N ALA A 284 -3.23 37.23 -50.73
CA ALA A 284 -4.59 37.63 -50.33
C ALA A 284 -4.92 37.10 -48.93
N VAL A 285 -4.84 38.03 -47.97
CA VAL A 285 -5.45 37.94 -46.64
C VAL A 285 -6.94 38.25 -46.77
N GLY A 286 -7.79 37.46 -46.12
CA GLY A 286 -9.23 37.72 -46.04
C GLY A 286 -9.89 36.95 -44.91
N LEU A 287 -10.35 37.69 -43.90
CA LEU A 287 -10.91 37.27 -42.62
C LEU A 287 -12.25 36.54 -42.74
N GLY A 288 -12.44 35.54 -41.88
CA GLY A 288 -13.71 34.85 -41.64
C GLY A 288 -13.82 34.36 -40.19
N VAL A 289 -13.37 35.19 -39.23
CA VAL A 289 -13.63 34.97 -37.79
C VAL A 289 -15.01 35.55 -37.50
N GLY A 290 -16.00 34.68 -37.26
CA GLY A 290 -17.35 35.09 -36.91
C GLY A 290 -18.39 33.97 -36.84
N GLY A 291 -18.08 32.76 -37.33
CA GLY A 291 -18.98 31.59 -37.25
C GLY A 291 -18.54 30.50 -36.28
N SER A 292 -17.25 30.44 -35.91
CA SER A 292 -16.69 29.27 -35.21
C SER A 292 -16.64 29.38 -33.68
N PHE A 293 -16.82 30.58 -33.11
CA PHE A 293 -16.79 30.77 -31.66
C PHE A 293 -18.13 30.43 -30.98
N LEU A 294 -19.26 30.52 -31.70
CA LEU A 294 -20.56 30.17 -31.13
C LEU A 294 -20.76 28.65 -31.06
N PHE A 295 -20.26 27.87 -32.03
CA PHE A 295 -20.33 26.41 -31.98
C PHE A 295 -19.22 25.79 -31.13
N GLY A 296 -17.99 26.31 -31.22
CA GLY A 296 -16.88 25.83 -30.39
C GLY A 296 -17.06 26.15 -28.91
N GLY A 297 -17.55 27.36 -28.58
CA GLY A 297 -17.83 27.77 -27.21
C GLY A 297 -19.01 27.03 -26.59
N LEU A 298 -20.09 26.81 -27.35
CA LEU A 298 -21.23 26.04 -26.86
C LEU A 298 -20.88 24.55 -26.68
N ALA A 299 -20.07 23.97 -27.58
CA ALA A 299 -19.56 22.61 -27.42
C ALA A 299 -18.61 22.48 -26.22
N LEU A 300 -17.76 23.47 -25.96
CA LEU A 300 -16.89 23.50 -24.76
C LEU A 300 -17.69 23.69 -23.48
N ILE A 301 -18.73 24.52 -23.47
CA ILE A 301 -19.61 24.71 -22.31
C ILE A 301 -20.42 23.43 -22.05
N LEU A 302 -20.97 22.79 -23.10
CA LEU A 302 -21.65 21.50 -22.98
C LEU A 302 -20.69 20.39 -22.56
N PHE A 303 -19.45 20.36 -23.05
CA PHE A 303 -18.41 19.42 -22.63
C PHE A 303 -17.98 19.64 -21.17
N CYS A 304 -17.86 20.90 -20.73
CA CYS A 304 -17.54 21.24 -19.34
C CYS A 304 -18.71 20.91 -18.40
N PHE A 305 -19.96 21.11 -18.82
CA PHE A 305 -21.14 20.66 -18.07
C PHE A 305 -21.28 19.14 -18.06
N TRP A 306 -20.94 18.46 -19.16
CA TRP A 306 -20.92 17.00 -19.25
C TRP A 306 -19.81 16.40 -18.38
N LYS A 307 -18.63 17.03 -18.32
CA LYS A 307 -17.51 16.63 -17.46
C LYS A 307 -17.76 16.95 -15.98
N ARG A 308 -18.50 18.02 -15.66
CA ARG A 308 -18.84 18.41 -14.29
C ARG A 308 -20.08 17.69 -13.75
N ASN A 309 -20.90 17.09 -14.62
CA ASN A 309 -22.04 16.25 -14.25
C ASN A 309 -21.77 14.74 -14.47
N ARG A 310 -20.51 14.36 -14.73
CA ARG A 310 -20.05 12.97 -14.68
C ARG A 310 -19.26 12.77 -13.39
N SER A 311 -20.02 12.77 -12.29
CA SER A 311 -19.63 12.06 -11.09
C SER A 311 -20.41 10.76 -11.10
N HIS A 312 -19.65 9.67 -11.00
CA HIS A 312 -20.06 8.28 -10.93
C HIS A 312 -20.69 7.64 -12.18
N THR A 313 -20.30 6.38 -12.35
CA THR A 313 -20.79 5.38 -13.30
C THR A 313 -19.96 5.21 -14.59
N GLU A 314 -19.27 4.07 -14.59
CA GLU A 314 -18.57 3.35 -15.65
C GLU A 314 -17.09 3.69 -15.89
N ASP A 315 -16.24 3.14 -15.02
CA ASP A 315 -15.04 2.36 -15.38
C ASP A 315 -14.94 1.11 -14.46
N ASP A 316 -16.09 0.44 -14.20
CA ASP A 316 -16.18 -0.81 -13.44
C ASP A 316 -16.26 -2.03 -14.38
N LEU A 317 -15.33 -2.19 -15.32
CA LEU A 317 -15.19 -3.43 -16.11
C LEU A 317 -13.72 -3.70 -16.51
N ALA A 318 -12.80 -3.64 -15.54
CA ALA A 318 -11.43 -4.13 -15.72
C ALA A 318 -10.79 -4.72 -14.44
N LEU A 319 -11.60 -5.24 -13.52
CA LEU A 319 -11.14 -5.93 -12.30
C LEU A 319 -11.70 -7.37 -12.22
N ASP A 320 -11.87 -8.02 -13.38
CA ASP A 320 -12.39 -9.40 -13.48
C ASP A 320 -11.44 -10.34 -14.25
N SER A 321 -10.13 -10.28 -13.97
CA SER A 321 -9.21 -11.29 -14.54
C SER A 321 -7.95 -11.62 -13.72
N CYS A 322 -7.72 -11.08 -12.53
CA CYS A 322 -6.44 -11.32 -11.84
C CYS A 322 -6.46 -12.33 -10.67
N MET A 323 -7.59 -12.97 -10.33
CA MET A 323 -7.62 -13.93 -9.20
C MET A 323 -7.72 -15.41 -9.58
N ASP A 324 -7.89 -15.76 -10.86
CA ASP A 324 -8.14 -17.16 -11.24
C ASP A 324 -6.89 -17.97 -11.63
N GLU A 325 -5.77 -17.32 -12.00
CA GLU A 325 -4.57 -18.04 -12.49
C GLU A 325 -3.52 -18.35 -11.41
N GLU A 326 -3.52 -17.66 -10.25
CA GLU A 326 -2.50 -17.90 -9.21
C GLU A 326 -2.88 -19.03 -8.24
N PHE A 327 -4.16 -19.44 -8.18
CA PHE A 327 -4.59 -20.51 -7.27
C PHE A 327 -4.30 -21.94 -7.80
N GLN A 328 -3.75 -22.08 -9.01
CA GLN A 328 -3.37 -23.39 -9.59
C GLN A 328 -1.89 -23.74 -9.48
N ARG A 329 -1.02 -22.85 -8.96
CA ARG A 329 0.41 -23.15 -8.74
C ARG A 329 0.75 -23.09 -7.25
N GLY A 330 0.54 -24.23 -6.60
CA GLY A 330 0.51 -24.36 -5.16
C GLY A 330 1.83 -24.06 -4.41
N THR A 331 1.70 -23.28 -3.34
CA THR A 331 2.29 -23.48 -1.99
C THR A 331 1.43 -22.77 -0.92
N GLY A 332 0.11 -22.75 -1.07
CA GLY A 332 -0.81 -22.21 -0.05
C GLY A 332 -1.01 -23.16 1.14
N PRO A 333 -1.61 -22.68 2.26
CA PRO A 333 -1.89 -23.52 3.42
C PRO A 333 -2.68 -24.77 3.01
N LYS A 334 -2.23 -25.93 3.49
CA LYS A 334 -2.76 -27.24 3.11
C LYS A 334 -4.27 -27.28 3.44
N ARG A 335 -5.11 -27.43 2.41
CA ARG A 335 -6.55 -27.63 2.61
C ARG A 335 -6.74 -29.01 3.25
N PHE A 336 -7.32 -29.03 4.44
CA PHE A 336 -7.86 -30.26 5.04
C PHE A 336 -9.34 -30.34 4.70
N SER A 337 -9.81 -31.53 4.35
CA SER A 337 -11.24 -31.74 4.22
C SER A 337 -11.93 -31.56 5.57
N PHE A 338 -13.18 -31.10 5.58
CA PHE A 338 -13.96 -31.00 6.82
C PHE A 338 -14.00 -32.33 7.57
N LYS A 339 -14.05 -33.45 6.84
CA LYS A 339 -14.03 -34.79 7.41
C LYS A 339 -12.69 -35.14 8.09
N GLU A 340 -11.56 -34.71 7.54
CA GLU A 340 -10.26 -34.86 8.20
C GLU A 340 -10.16 -33.99 9.45
N LEU A 341 -10.64 -32.75 9.40
CA LEU A 341 -10.64 -31.87 10.57
C LEU A 341 -11.55 -32.42 11.66
N ALA A 342 -12.76 -32.82 11.32
CA ALA A 342 -13.71 -33.43 12.25
C ALA A 342 -13.15 -34.72 12.86
N HIS A 343 -12.50 -35.59 12.08
CA HIS A 343 -11.84 -36.76 12.63
C HIS A 343 -10.67 -36.41 13.56
N ALA A 344 -9.86 -35.42 13.19
CA ALA A 344 -8.69 -34.99 13.97
C ALA A 344 -9.05 -34.21 15.25
N THR A 345 -10.22 -33.58 15.30
CA THR A 345 -10.72 -32.82 16.47
C THR A 345 -11.79 -33.55 17.26
N ASN A 346 -11.98 -34.86 17.00
CA ASN A 346 -13.02 -35.68 17.61
C ASN A 346 -14.43 -35.03 17.49
N ASP A 347 -14.80 -34.71 16.25
CA ASP A 347 -16.00 -33.96 15.85
C ASP A 347 -16.13 -32.59 16.55
N PHE A 348 -15.00 -31.93 16.82
CA PHE A 348 -14.94 -30.66 17.53
C PHE A 348 -15.55 -30.71 18.93
N ASN A 349 -15.24 -31.77 19.68
CA ASN A 349 -15.67 -31.94 21.06
C ASN A 349 -15.22 -30.75 21.94
N ASP A 350 -16.17 -30.09 22.60
CA ASP A 350 -15.91 -28.91 23.44
C ASP A 350 -15.02 -29.24 24.67
N GLU A 351 -14.98 -30.49 25.12
CA GLU A 351 -14.12 -30.93 26.23
C GLU A 351 -12.64 -31.03 25.83
N GLU A 352 -12.35 -31.18 24.54
CA GLU A 352 -10.99 -31.30 23.97
C GLU A 352 -10.53 -30.00 23.30
N LYS A 353 -11.28 -28.91 23.52
CA LYS A 353 -11.04 -27.60 22.94
C LYS A 353 -9.82 -26.93 23.57
N LEU A 354 -8.74 -26.79 22.78
CA LEU A 354 -7.47 -26.21 23.23
C LEU A 354 -7.48 -24.67 23.36
N GLY A 355 -8.58 -24.01 22.97
CA GLY A 355 -8.76 -22.57 23.14
C GLY A 355 -9.96 -22.01 22.39
N GLN A 356 -10.48 -20.89 22.87
CA GLN A 356 -11.48 -20.05 22.20
C GLN A 356 -10.90 -18.65 22.04
N GLY A 357 -10.80 -18.15 20.80
CA GLY A 357 -10.27 -16.80 20.51
C GLY A 357 -11.14 -15.68 21.08
N GLY A 358 -10.58 -14.47 21.15
CA GLY A 358 -11.08 -13.29 21.88
C GLY A 358 -12.35 -12.61 21.36
N PHE A 359 -13.42 -13.37 21.09
CA PHE A 359 -14.78 -12.85 20.90
C PHE A 359 -15.70 -13.19 22.09
N GLY A 360 -15.11 -13.38 23.27
CA GLY A 360 -15.83 -13.66 24.52
C GLY A 360 -16.32 -12.37 25.20
N GLY A 361 -17.65 -12.29 25.37
CA GLY A 361 -18.45 -11.35 26.19
C GLY A 361 -17.78 -10.11 26.77
N ALA A 362 -18.09 -8.94 26.19
CA ALA A 362 -17.84 -7.65 26.82
C ALA A 362 -19.07 -7.18 27.64
N PRO A 363 -18.88 -6.34 28.69
CA PRO A 363 -19.95 -5.84 29.56
C PRO A 363 -20.93 -4.90 28.85
N GLU A 364 -22.12 -4.73 29.44
CA GLU A 364 -23.39 -4.22 28.89
C GLU A 364 -23.45 -2.75 28.41
N ASP A 365 -22.34 -2.04 28.21
CA ASP A 365 -22.32 -0.63 27.79
C ASP A 365 -21.55 -0.33 26.50
N GLN A 366 -20.99 -1.35 25.84
CA GLN A 366 -20.50 -1.22 24.46
C GLN A 366 -21.55 -1.71 23.47
N VAL A 367 -22.09 -0.78 22.69
CA VAL A 367 -22.97 -1.09 21.58
C VAL A 367 -22.16 -1.85 20.52
N VAL A 368 -22.29 -3.18 20.49
CA VAL A 368 -21.70 -4.02 19.44
C VAL A 368 -22.32 -3.60 18.11
N MET A 369 -21.52 -2.98 17.23
CA MET A 369 -21.97 -2.34 15.99
C MET A 369 -22.95 -3.21 15.19
N VAL A 370 -22.65 -4.49 15.00
CA VAL A 370 -23.54 -5.42 14.28
C VAL A 370 -24.89 -5.58 14.98
N GLN A 371 -24.93 -5.71 16.32
CA GLN A 371 -26.18 -5.82 17.07
C GLN A 371 -27.04 -4.55 16.95
N TRP A 372 -26.40 -3.38 16.93
CA TRP A 372 -27.08 -2.10 16.78
C TRP A 372 -27.67 -1.89 15.39
N VAL A 373 -26.88 -2.17 14.34
CA VAL A 373 -27.38 -2.11 12.95
C VAL A 373 -28.49 -3.14 12.74
N TRP A 374 -28.37 -4.34 13.33
CA TRP A 374 -29.44 -5.35 13.26
C TRP A 374 -30.73 -4.90 13.95
N LYS A 375 -30.63 -4.20 15.09
CA LYS A 375 -31.79 -3.62 15.79
C LYS A 375 -32.48 -2.58 14.91
N LEU A 376 -31.72 -1.72 14.24
CA LEU A 376 -32.24 -0.72 13.30
C LEU A 376 -32.91 -1.38 12.08
N TYR A 377 -32.30 -2.42 11.53
CA TYR A 377 -32.91 -3.24 10.48
C TYR A 377 -34.25 -3.85 10.94
N GLY A 378 -34.30 -4.43 12.13
CA GLY A 378 -35.50 -5.05 12.70
C GLY A 378 -36.71 -4.14 12.86
N VAL A 379 -36.48 -2.83 13.04
CA VAL A 379 -37.54 -1.80 13.15
C VAL A 379 -37.74 -0.98 11.86
N GLY A 380 -37.10 -1.37 10.76
CA GLY A 380 -37.23 -0.70 9.46
C GLY A 380 -36.54 0.66 9.37
N LYS A 381 -35.48 0.88 10.16
CA LYS A 381 -34.72 2.14 10.26
C LYS A 381 -33.23 1.96 9.93
N VAL A 382 -32.90 1.01 9.05
CA VAL A 382 -31.49 0.65 8.77
C VAL A 382 -30.66 1.82 8.24
N LEU A 383 -31.29 2.79 7.55
CA LEU A 383 -30.63 4.01 7.08
C LEU A 383 -30.16 4.93 8.21
N GLU A 384 -30.74 4.84 9.42
CA GLU A 384 -30.24 5.58 10.60
C GLU A 384 -28.85 5.08 11.06
N ALA A 385 -28.39 3.93 10.54
CA ALA A 385 -27.04 3.45 10.75
C ALA A 385 -25.99 4.16 9.86
N ALA A 386 -26.42 4.92 8.85
CA ALA A 386 -25.50 5.66 7.99
C ALA A 386 -24.74 6.73 8.79
N ASP A 387 -23.47 6.92 8.46
CA ASP A 387 -22.61 7.86 9.16
C ASP A 387 -23.16 9.30 9.04
N PRO A 388 -23.39 10.02 10.16
CA PRO A 388 -23.91 11.38 10.13
C PRO A 388 -23.07 12.35 9.29
N ARG A 389 -21.77 12.08 9.11
CA ARG A 389 -20.85 12.90 8.29
C ARG A 389 -21.21 12.86 6.80
N LEU A 390 -21.95 11.84 6.34
CA LEU A 390 -22.49 11.80 4.99
C LEU A 390 -23.60 12.82 4.77
N GLY A 391 -24.19 13.38 5.83
CA GLY A 391 -25.20 14.45 5.70
C GLY A 391 -26.46 14.07 4.91
N GLY A 392 -26.71 12.78 4.69
CA GLY A 392 -27.76 12.28 3.80
C GLY A 392 -27.41 12.33 2.30
N ASP A 393 -26.15 12.62 1.94
CA ASP A 393 -25.65 12.65 0.57
C ASP A 393 -25.30 11.23 0.08
N PHE A 394 -26.31 10.38 -0.02
CA PHE A 394 -26.21 9.03 -0.57
C PHE A 394 -27.55 8.60 -1.19
N ASP A 395 -27.50 7.68 -2.15
CA ASP A 395 -28.71 7.04 -2.65
C ASP A 395 -29.28 6.09 -1.59
N GLU A 396 -30.53 6.32 -1.18
CA GLU A 396 -31.18 5.56 -0.11
C GLU A 396 -31.27 4.06 -0.43
N GLN A 397 -31.52 3.69 -1.70
CA GLN A 397 -31.65 2.28 -2.10
C GLN A 397 -30.30 1.57 -2.08
N GLN A 398 -29.24 2.24 -2.54
CA GLN A 398 -27.88 1.72 -2.48
C GLN A 398 -27.40 1.58 -1.02
N MET A 399 -27.67 2.58 -0.18
CA MET A 399 -27.29 2.55 1.23
C MET A 399 -28.04 1.46 2.00
N GLU A 400 -29.35 1.33 1.80
CA GLU A 400 -30.16 0.27 2.41
C GLU A 400 -29.64 -1.12 2.03
N ARG A 401 -29.39 -1.33 0.72
CA ARG A 401 -28.88 -2.59 0.18
C ARG A 401 -27.48 -2.91 0.71
N LEU A 402 -26.59 -1.92 0.77
CA LEU A 402 -25.26 -2.06 1.36
C LEU A 402 -25.33 -2.50 2.83
N MET A 403 -26.19 -1.84 3.62
CA MET A 403 -26.35 -2.16 5.03
C MET A 403 -26.92 -3.58 5.26
N ILE A 404 -27.89 -3.99 4.45
CA ILE A 404 -28.49 -5.33 4.54
C ILE A 404 -27.50 -6.41 4.08
N VAL A 405 -26.71 -6.18 3.02
CA VAL A 405 -25.63 -7.08 2.61
C VAL A 405 -24.56 -7.17 3.70
N GLY A 406 -24.20 -6.06 4.35
CA GLY A 406 -23.30 -6.05 5.51
C GLY A 406 -23.80 -6.94 6.65
N LEU A 407 -25.09 -6.86 7.00
CA LEU A 407 -25.71 -7.74 7.99
C LEU A 407 -25.73 -9.21 7.54
N TRP A 408 -25.97 -9.48 6.26
CA TRP A 408 -25.97 -10.82 5.68
C TRP A 408 -24.57 -11.47 5.75
N CYS A 409 -23.53 -10.71 5.44
CA CYS A 409 -22.13 -11.11 5.58
C CYS A 409 -21.74 -11.33 7.06
N ALA A 410 -22.30 -10.53 7.96
CA ALA A 410 -22.06 -10.62 9.40
C ALA A 410 -22.98 -11.62 10.13
N HIS A 411 -23.77 -12.42 9.41
CA HIS A 411 -24.74 -13.32 10.01
C HIS A 411 -24.08 -14.28 11.03
N PRO A 412 -24.65 -14.47 12.25
CA PRO A 412 -24.04 -15.32 13.28
C PRO A 412 -23.84 -16.78 12.84
N ASP A 413 -24.83 -17.31 12.12
CA ASP A 413 -24.73 -18.60 11.43
C ASP A 413 -23.91 -18.44 10.14
N ARG A 414 -22.84 -19.23 10.00
CA ARG A 414 -21.94 -19.20 8.85
C ARG A 414 -22.59 -19.74 7.59
N ASP A 415 -23.50 -20.70 7.71
CA ASP A 415 -24.15 -21.35 6.57
C ASP A 415 -25.19 -20.44 5.91
N LEU A 416 -25.62 -19.39 6.63
CA LEU A 416 -26.56 -18.39 6.15
C LEU A 416 -25.86 -17.14 5.58
N ARG A 417 -24.52 -17.07 5.59
CA ARG A 417 -23.76 -15.98 4.98
C ARG A 417 -23.70 -16.15 3.46
N PRO A 418 -23.67 -15.06 2.67
CA PRO A 418 -23.57 -15.15 1.23
C PRO A 418 -22.18 -15.59 0.79
N SER A 419 -22.11 -16.20 -0.40
CA SER A 419 -20.87 -16.17 -1.17
C SER A 419 -20.56 -14.75 -1.64
N ILE A 420 -19.28 -14.47 -1.92
CA ILE A 420 -18.88 -13.16 -2.46
C ILE A 420 -19.68 -12.81 -3.73
N LYS A 421 -19.94 -13.81 -4.58
CA LYS A 421 -20.78 -13.66 -5.78
C LYS A 421 -22.19 -13.18 -5.42
N GLN A 422 -22.86 -13.86 -4.50
CA GLN A 422 -24.22 -13.46 -4.09
C GLN A 422 -24.26 -12.06 -3.48
N ALA A 423 -23.23 -11.67 -2.71
CA ALA A 423 -23.14 -10.32 -2.17
C ALA A 423 -23.01 -9.27 -3.28
N ILE A 424 -22.14 -9.52 -4.27
CA ILE A 424 -21.94 -8.63 -5.43
C ILE A 424 -23.22 -8.56 -6.29
N ASP A 425 -23.83 -9.70 -6.61
CA ASP A 425 -25.08 -9.77 -7.39
C ASP A 425 -26.19 -8.95 -6.72
N VAL A 426 -26.24 -8.94 -5.37
CA VAL A 426 -27.16 -8.07 -4.64
C VAL A 426 -26.70 -6.62 -4.78
N LEU A 427 -25.44 -6.26 -4.49
CA LEU A 427 -24.98 -4.86 -4.59
C LEU A 427 -25.17 -4.23 -5.98
N ASN A 428 -25.02 -5.02 -7.06
CA ASN A 428 -25.22 -4.60 -8.45
C ASN A 428 -26.68 -4.57 -8.91
N PHE A 429 -27.65 -4.80 -8.02
CA PHE A 429 -29.09 -4.86 -8.33
C PHE A 429 -29.49 -6.01 -9.26
N GLU A 430 -28.60 -6.97 -9.51
CA GLU A 430 -28.88 -8.14 -10.35
C GLU A 430 -29.79 -9.16 -9.66
N THR A 431 -29.76 -9.18 -8.31
CA THR A 431 -30.64 -10.01 -7.48
C THR A 431 -31.40 -9.20 -6.44
N PRO A 432 -32.59 -9.66 -5.98
CA PRO A 432 -33.32 -9.01 -4.89
C PRO A 432 -32.54 -9.04 -3.56
N ILE A 433 -32.79 -8.06 -2.71
CA ILE A 433 -32.20 -7.97 -1.36
C ILE A 433 -32.64 -9.19 -0.53
N PRO A 434 -31.73 -9.84 0.23
CA PRO A 434 -32.08 -10.97 1.09
C PRO A 434 -32.98 -10.51 2.24
N VAL A 435 -33.94 -11.36 2.62
CA VAL A 435 -34.78 -11.13 3.81
C VAL A 435 -34.10 -11.76 5.01
N LEU A 436 -33.49 -10.92 5.86
CA LEU A 436 -32.89 -11.36 7.12
C LEU A 436 -33.93 -11.37 8.25
N PRO A 437 -33.73 -12.21 9.30
CA PRO A 437 -34.58 -12.19 10.50
C PRO A 437 -34.63 -10.81 11.17
N SER A 438 -35.81 -10.36 11.59
CA SER A 438 -35.99 -9.04 12.23
C SER A 438 -35.26 -8.89 13.58
N ASN A 439 -34.92 -10.00 14.24
CA ASN A 439 -34.07 -10.00 15.43
C ASN A 439 -32.80 -10.79 15.12
N MET A 440 -31.66 -10.32 15.64
CA MET A 440 -30.39 -11.03 15.47
C MET A 440 -30.49 -12.42 16.08
N PRO A 441 -30.23 -13.50 15.32
CA PRO A 441 -30.24 -14.85 15.88
C PRO A 441 -29.15 -14.96 16.96
N GLY A 442 -29.47 -15.59 18.09
CA GLY A 442 -28.44 -16.02 19.04
C GLY A 442 -27.49 -17.00 18.36
N PRO A 443 -26.26 -17.19 18.90
CA PRO A 443 -25.39 -18.27 18.42
C PRO A 443 -26.19 -19.58 18.48
N PRO A 444 -26.05 -20.47 17.47
CA PRO A 444 -26.86 -21.67 17.39
C PRO A 444 -26.73 -22.46 18.69
N HIS A 445 -27.77 -22.43 19.53
CA HIS A 445 -27.86 -23.28 20.69
C HIS A 445 -27.85 -24.72 20.18
N LEU A 446 -26.82 -25.48 20.57
CA LEU A 446 -26.82 -26.93 20.45
C LEU A 446 -28.11 -27.43 21.11
N ALA A 447 -29.11 -27.80 20.30
CA ALA A 447 -30.32 -28.40 20.80
C ALA A 447 -29.92 -29.68 21.56
N PRO A 448 -30.42 -29.91 22.78
CA PRO A 448 -30.06 -31.10 23.53
C PRO A 448 -30.61 -32.31 22.76
N LYS A 449 -29.70 -33.13 22.23
CA LYS A 449 -30.07 -34.45 21.69
C LYS A 449 -30.68 -35.24 22.85
N VAL A 450 -31.97 -35.54 22.73
CA VAL A 450 -32.71 -36.46 23.59
C VAL A 450 -31.88 -37.73 23.78
N SER A 451 -31.45 -37.99 25.01
CA SER A 451 -30.72 -39.20 25.38
C SER A 451 -31.57 -40.43 25.08
N ARG A 452 -31.24 -41.14 24.00
CA ARG A 452 -31.71 -42.51 23.77
C ARG A 452 -30.86 -43.48 24.59
N HIS A 453 -30.98 -43.43 25.91
CA HIS A 453 -30.52 -44.52 26.78
C HIS A 453 -31.62 -44.88 27.77
N ALA A 454 -32.69 -45.45 27.22
CA ALA A 454 -33.59 -46.33 27.93
C ALA A 454 -34.06 -47.43 26.96
N MET A 455 -33.19 -48.43 26.75
CA MET A 455 -33.60 -49.80 26.49
C MET A 455 -32.52 -50.76 27.00
N SER A 456 -32.85 -51.38 28.14
CA SER A 456 -32.48 -52.73 28.60
C SER A 456 -31.03 -53.21 28.46
N LEU A 457 -30.44 -53.58 29.61
CA LEU A 457 -30.06 -54.96 29.89
C LEU A 457 -29.89 -55.15 31.39
N SER A 458 -30.94 -55.67 32.02
CA SER A 458 -30.87 -56.37 33.29
C SER A 458 -30.26 -57.75 33.06
N ILE A 459 -29.06 -58.02 33.58
CA ILE A 459 -28.60 -59.40 33.79
C ILE A 459 -28.01 -59.51 35.19
N SER A 460 -28.68 -60.40 35.93
CA SER A 460 -28.48 -60.83 37.31
C SER A 460 -27.12 -61.50 37.53
N SER A 461 -26.45 -61.16 38.63
CA SER A 461 -25.39 -61.95 39.24
C SER A 461 -25.99 -63.15 39.98
N GLY A 462 -25.64 -64.36 39.59
CA GLY A 462 -26.00 -65.59 40.31
C GLY A 462 -24.99 -66.69 40.00
N SER A 463 -24.09 -66.92 40.95
CA SER A 463 -23.01 -67.89 40.88
C SER A 463 -23.45 -69.27 41.41
N ILE A 464 -22.91 -70.30 40.75
CA ILE A 464 -22.51 -71.62 41.26
C ILE A 464 -23.55 -72.76 41.24
N ASP A 465 -23.07 -73.84 40.63
CA ASP A 465 -23.56 -75.21 40.50
C ASP A 465 -24.11 -75.85 41.78
N TYR A 466 -25.09 -76.77 41.65
CA TYR A 466 -24.86 -78.22 41.76
C TYR A 466 -26.16 -79.03 41.53
N ASP A 467 -25.96 -80.12 40.78
CA ASP A 467 -26.56 -81.45 40.90
C ASP A 467 -28.00 -81.77 40.44
N GLY A 468 -28.07 -82.86 39.66
CA GLY A 468 -28.88 -84.00 40.06
C GLY A 468 -30.31 -84.11 39.52
N GLY A 469 -30.43 -84.71 38.34
CA GLY A 469 -31.14 -86.00 38.23
C GLY A 469 -32.67 -86.06 38.35
N GLN A 470 -33.26 -86.46 37.23
CA GLN A 470 -34.34 -87.45 37.06
C GLN A 470 -35.81 -87.10 37.41
N ASN A 471 -36.60 -87.37 36.35
CA ASN A 471 -38.02 -87.70 36.23
C ASN A 471 -39.05 -86.56 36.25
#